data_AF-A0A9D5YQC2-F1
#
_entry.id   AF-A0A9D5YQC2-F1
#
_cell.length_a   1.000
_cell.length_b   1.000
_cell.length_c   1.000
_cell.angle_alpha   90.00
_cell.angle_beta   90.00
_cell.angle_gamma   90.00
#
_symmetry.space_group_name_H-M   'P 1'
#
loop_
_entity.id
_entity.type
_entity.pdbx_description
1 polymer ?
#
loop_
_entity_poly.entity_id
_entity_poly.type
_entity_poly.pdbx_seq_one_letter_code
_entity_poly.pdbx_strand_id
1 'polypeptide(L)'
;MFGAVLAFKDYNYAKGIFGSDWAGLDNFKFFFLSQDAWRITRNTLGYAVTFIVINTVASMAVALLMFEVTNRKAIKTYQTILILPHFMSWVIVGYITYIL
;
A
#
# COMPACT_ATOMS: atom_id res chain seq x y z
N MET A 1 15.70 11.84 1.37
CA MET A 1 15.07 12.97 2.09
C MET A 1 15.21 14.34 1.40
N PHE A 2 15.99 14.47 0.30
CA PHE A 2 16.11 15.75 -0.43
C PHE A 2 14.84 16.16 -1.21
N GLY A 3 14.03 15.19 -1.65
CA GLY A 3 12.82 15.45 -2.44
C GLY A 3 11.65 16.05 -1.65
N ALA A 4 11.67 15.98 -0.31
CA ALA A 4 10.62 16.60 0.52
C ALA A 4 10.60 18.13 0.37
N VAL A 5 11.71 18.74 -0.05
CA VAL A 5 11.82 20.17 -0.33
C VAL A 5 10.95 20.58 -1.54
N LEU A 6 10.67 19.66 -2.47
CA LEU A 6 9.81 19.93 -3.64
C LEU A 6 8.37 20.27 -3.24
N ALA A 7 7.88 19.74 -2.11
CA ALA A 7 6.55 20.07 -1.63
C ALA A 7 6.40 21.56 -1.24
N PHE A 8 7.51 22.23 -0.93
CA PHE A 8 7.57 23.64 -0.53
C PHE A 8 8.02 24.58 -1.68
N LYS A 9 8.21 24.05 -2.89
CA LYS A 9 8.62 24.80 -4.07
C LYS A 9 7.53 24.84 -5.14
N ASP A 10 7.43 25.94 -5.87
CA ASP A 10 6.65 26.05 -7.10
C ASP A 10 7.49 25.44 -8.24
N TYR A 11 7.32 24.14 -8.44
CA TYR A 11 8.21 23.36 -9.29
C TYR A 11 7.97 23.66 -10.77
N ASN A 12 8.87 24.43 -11.37
CA ASN A 12 8.92 24.66 -12.81
C ASN A 12 10.04 23.81 -13.44
N TYR A 13 9.67 22.91 -14.36
CA TYR A 13 10.59 22.02 -15.09
C TYR A 13 11.73 22.77 -15.79
N ALA A 14 11.51 24.01 -16.23
CA ALA A 14 12.52 24.83 -16.91
C ALA A 14 13.58 25.41 -15.95
N LYS A 15 13.28 25.56 -14.65
CA LYS A 15 14.20 26.16 -13.65
C LYS A 15 14.92 25.10 -12.80
N GLY A 16 14.61 23.81 -12.97
CA GLY A 16 15.19 22.71 -12.18
C GLY A 16 14.77 22.72 -10.70
N ILE A 17 15.21 21.70 -9.93
CA ILE A 17 14.82 21.48 -8.52
C ILE A 17 15.32 22.59 -7.58
N PHE A 18 16.48 23.18 -7.86
CA PHE A 18 17.09 24.21 -7.01
C PHE A 18 16.73 25.64 -7.41
N GLY A 19 16.38 25.89 -8.67
CA GLY A 19 16.02 27.22 -9.19
C GLY A 19 14.53 27.53 -9.21
N SER A 20 13.66 26.59 -8.80
CA SER A 20 12.23 26.85 -8.65
C SER A 20 11.95 27.69 -7.40
N ASP A 21 11.02 28.63 -7.57
CA ASP A 21 10.64 29.62 -6.56
C ASP A 21 10.01 28.92 -5.33
N TRP A 22 10.17 29.49 -4.14
CA TRP A 22 9.67 28.88 -2.91
C TRP A 22 8.17 29.17 -2.76
N ALA A 23 7.33 28.13 -2.86
CA ALA A 23 5.87 28.22 -2.72
C ALA A 23 5.39 28.17 -1.27
N GLY A 24 6.28 27.92 -0.30
CA GLY A 24 5.91 27.85 1.11
C GLY A 24 4.86 26.77 1.36
N LEU A 25 3.69 27.16 1.89
CA LEU A 25 2.58 26.26 2.22
C LEU A 25 1.44 26.27 1.19
N ASP A 26 1.59 26.98 0.07
CA ASP A 26 0.49 27.18 -0.87
C ASP A 26 0.10 25.87 -1.59
N ASN A 27 1.07 25.01 -1.88
CA ASN A 27 0.82 23.65 -2.39
C ASN A 27 0.00 22.80 -1.41
N PHE A 28 0.28 22.92 -0.10
CA PHE A 28 -0.47 22.22 0.93
C PHE A 28 -1.89 22.79 1.06
N LYS A 29 -2.05 24.11 1.06
CA LYS A 29 -3.38 24.75 1.08
C LYS A 29 -4.20 24.33 -0.15
N PHE A 30 -3.61 24.37 -1.34
CA PHE A 30 -4.26 23.92 -2.58
C PHE A 30 -4.69 22.45 -2.48
N PHE A 31 -3.80 21.59 -1.99
CA PHE A 31 -4.10 20.18 -1.77
C PHE A 31 -5.27 20.00 -0.79
N PHE A 32 -5.22 20.57 0.41
CA PHE A 32 -6.28 20.42 1.42
C PHE A 32 -7.60 21.12 1.07
N LEU A 33 -7.57 22.18 0.26
CA LEU A 33 -8.78 22.84 -0.28
C LEU A 33 -9.42 22.03 -1.40
N SER A 34 -8.65 21.18 -2.09
CA SER A 34 -9.21 20.28 -3.09
C SER A 34 -10.08 19.21 -2.42
N GLN A 35 -11.25 18.94 -3.02
CA GLN A 35 -12.12 17.82 -2.62
C GLN A 35 -11.41 16.46 -2.73
N ASP A 36 -10.38 16.37 -3.56
CA ASP A 36 -9.66 15.13 -3.85
C ASP A 36 -8.73 14.73 -2.70
N ALA A 37 -8.12 15.67 -1.99
CA ALA A 37 -7.30 15.34 -0.81
C ALA A 37 -8.10 14.60 0.26
N TRP A 38 -9.30 15.10 0.59
CA TRP A 38 -10.14 14.43 1.59
C TRP A 38 -10.59 13.03 1.12
N ARG A 39 -10.95 12.89 -0.16
CA ARG A 39 -11.36 11.59 -0.73
C ARG A 39 -10.22 10.60 -0.73
N ILE A 40 -9.03 11.00 -1.18
CA ILE A 40 -7.84 10.15 -1.23
C ILE A 40 -7.46 9.74 0.20
N THR A 41 -7.32 10.68 1.14
CA THR A 41 -6.94 10.37 2.52
C THR A 41 -7.93 9.41 3.18
N ARG A 42 -9.24 9.66 3.06
CA ARG A 42 -10.25 8.77 3.64
C ARG A 42 -10.23 7.38 3.00
N ASN A 43 -10.11 7.29 1.68
CA ASN A 43 -10.06 6.01 0.99
C ASN A 43 -8.80 5.23 1.38
N THR A 44 -7.63 5.86 1.36
CA THR A 44 -6.38 5.23 1.78
C THR A 44 -6.45 4.75 3.23
N LEU A 45 -6.96 5.57 4.15
CA LEU A 45 -7.14 5.18 5.54
C LEU A 45 -8.13 4.01 5.67
N GLY A 46 -9.26 4.08 4.96
CA GLY A 46 -10.28 3.03 4.95
C GLY A 46 -9.75 1.71 4.41
N TYR A 47 -8.98 1.75 3.32
CA TYR A 47 -8.30 0.57 2.77
C TYR A 47 -7.25 0.02 3.73
N ALA A 48 -6.45 0.88 4.36
CA ALA A 48 -5.44 0.44 5.34
C ALA A 48 -6.09 -0.27 6.54
N VAL A 49 -7.15 0.32 7.11
CA VAL A 49 -7.89 -0.29 8.22
C VAL A 49 -8.52 -1.62 7.81
N THR A 50 -9.19 -1.64 6.66
CA THR A 50 -9.83 -2.87 6.15
C THR A 50 -8.78 -3.95 5.88
N PHE A 51 -7.65 -3.59 5.29
CA PHE A 51 -6.55 -4.52 5.01
C PHE A 51 -5.97 -5.10 6.29
N ILE A 52 -5.75 -4.29 7.33
CA ILE A 52 -5.27 -4.76 8.63
C ILE A 52 -6.28 -5.75 9.23
N VAL A 53 -7.56 -5.38 9.32
CA VAL A 53 -8.59 -6.22 9.94
C VAL A 53 -8.74 -7.55 9.20
N ILE A 54 -8.90 -7.52 7.88
CA ILE A 54 -9.05 -8.73 7.07
C ILE A 54 -7.81 -9.60 7.16
N ASN A 55 -6.61 -9.02 7.02
CA ASN A 55 -5.37 -9.78 7.05
C ASN A 55 -5.16 -10.44 8.42
N THR A 56 -5.44 -9.73 9.52
CA THR A 56 -5.34 -10.29 10.87
C THR A 56 -6.35 -11.42 11.09
N VAL A 57 -7.62 -11.21 10.74
CA VAL A 57 -8.67 -12.23 10.92
C VAL A 57 -8.39 -13.46 10.06
N ALA A 58 -8.02 -13.27 8.78
CA ALA A 58 -7.69 -14.36 7.88
C ALA A 58 -6.44 -15.13 8.34
N SER A 59 -5.38 -14.42 8.73
CA SER A 59 -4.16 -15.05 9.25
C SER A 59 -4.43 -15.86 10.52
N MET A 60 -5.27 -15.33 11.42
CA MET A 60 -5.68 -16.04 12.64
C MET A 60 -6.51 -17.28 12.32
N ALA A 61 -7.47 -17.17 11.40
CA ALA A 61 -8.29 -18.31 10.97
C ALA A 61 -7.42 -19.41 10.36
N VAL A 62 -6.48 -19.06 9.48
CA VAL A 62 -5.53 -20.01 8.91
C VAL A 62 -4.66 -20.63 10.00
N ALA A 63 -4.15 -19.85 10.95
CA ALA A 63 -3.34 -20.37 12.06
C ALA A 63 -4.11 -21.40 12.91
N LEU A 64 -5.38 -21.16 13.22
CA LEU A 64 -6.24 -22.09 13.94
C LEU A 64 -6.49 -23.38 13.15
N LEU A 65 -6.76 -23.28 11.84
CA LEU A 65 -6.90 -24.46 10.97
C LEU A 65 -5.62 -25.30 10.95
N MET A 66 -4.45 -24.66 10.95
CA MET A 66 -3.16 -25.35 10.98
C MET A 66 -2.86 -25.97 12.35
N PHE A 67 -3.35 -25.38 13.44
CA PHE A 67 -3.19 -25.91 14.79
C PHE A 67 -3.91 -27.24 14.99
N GLU A 68 -5.10 -27.40 14.41
CA GLU A 68 -5.90 -28.62 14.51
C GLU A 68 -5.26 -29.81 13.76
N VAL A 69 -4.39 -29.54 12.77
CA VAL A 69 -3.72 -30.59 12.01
C VAL A 69 -2.64 -31.27 12.86
N THR A 70 -2.89 -32.50 13.31
CA THR A 70 -1.94 -33.26 14.14
C THR A 70 -0.71 -33.76 13.36
N ASN A 71 -0.82 -33.93 12.04
CA ASN A 71 0.26 -34.49 11.22
C ASN A 71 1.31 -33.42 10.82
N ARG A 72 2.51 -33.53 11.40
CA ARG A 72 3.64 -32.61 11.15
C ARG A 72 4.07 -32.52 9.67
N LYS A 73 3.96 -33.61 8.89
CA LYS A 73 4.29 -33.58 7.46
C LYS A 73 3.25 -32.77 6.68
N ALA A 74 1.98 -32.92 7.01
CA ALA A 74 0.88 -32.19 6.37
C ALA A 74 0.98 -30.68 6.64
N ILE A 75 1.23 -30.27 7.90
CA ILE A 75 1.45 -28.86 8.28
C ILE A 75 2.54 -28.23 7.40
N LYS A 76 3.70 -28.88 7.27
CA LYS A 76 4.83 -28.35 6.49
C LYS A 76 4.49 -28.17 5.01
N THR A 77 3.71 -29.10 4.44
CA THR A 77 3.24 -28.99 3.06
C THR A 77 2.28 -27.80 2.89
N TYR A 78 1.29 -27.66 3.78
CA TYR A 78 0.34 -26.54 3.73
C TYR A 78 1.03 -25.18 3.89
N GLN A 79 2.02 -25.04 4.79
CA GLN A 79 2.78 -23.79 4.94
C GLN A 79 3.52 -23.41 3.66
N THR A 80 4.18 -24.38 3.02
CA THR A 80 4.91 -24.13 1.76
C THR A 80 3.97 -23.61 0.66
N ILE A 81 2.78 -24.21 0.54
CA ILE A 81 1.77 -23.79 -0.45
C ILE A 81 1.24 -22.38 -0.14
N LEU A 82 0.94 -22.09 1.12
CA LEU A 82 0.43 -20.78 1.55
C LEU A 82 1.43 -19.63 1.32
N ILE A 83 2.73 -19.91 1.41
CA ILE A 83 3.79 -18.91 1.19
C ILE A 83 4.05 -18.70 -0.31
N LEU A 84 3.75 -19.68 -1.16
CA LEU A 84 4.06 -19.63 -2.60
C LEU A 84 3.55 -18.35 -3.32
N PRO A 85 2.31 -17.89 -3.10
CA PRO A 85 1.82 -16.65 -3.72
C PRO A 85 2.63 -15.40 -3.35
N HIS A 86 3.29 -15.38 -2.18
CA HIS A 86 4.09 -14.23 -1.76
C HIS A 86 5.36 -14.03 -2.58
N PHE A 87 5.80 -15.06 -3.32
CA PHE A 87 6.91 -14.94 -4.26
C PHE A 87 6.48 -14.40 -5.64
N MET A 88 5.18 -14.29 -5.90
CA MET A 88 4.68 -13.81 -7.18
C MET A 88 4.80 -12.29 -7.30
N SER A 89 5.17 -11.80 -8.48
CA SER A 89 5.22 -10.35 -8.75
C SER A 89 3.82 -9.73 -8.72
N TRP A 90 3.69 -8.55 -8.10
CA TRP A 90 2.45 -7.77 -8.10
C TRP A 90 1.92 -7.46 -9.50
N VAL A 91 2.81 -7.37 -10.51
CA VAL A 91 2.40 -7.18 -11.91
C VAL A 91 1.64 -8.40 -12.41
N ILE A 92 2.13 -9.61 -12.13
CA ILE A 92 1.49 -10.87 -12.54
C ILE A 92 0.15 -11.03 -11.82
N VAL A 93 0.12 -10.75 -10.51
CA VAL A 93 -1.12 -10.78 -9.72
C VAL A 93 -2.15 -9.82 -10.31
N GLY A 94 -1.74 -8.60 -10.66
CA GLY A 94 -2.62 -7.62 -11.31
C GLY A 94 -3.19 -8.09 -12.64
N TYR A 95 -2.37 -8.72 -13.50
CA TYR A 95 -2.86 -9.31 -14.75
C TYR A 95 -3.86 -10.44 -14.52
N ILE A 96 -3.61 -11.32 -13.56
CA ILE A 96 -4.55 -12.41 -13.22
C ILE A 96 -5.89 -11.82 -12.75
N THR A 97 -5.87 -10.85 -11.84
CA THR A 97 -7.09 -10.22 -11.33
C THR A 97 -7.84 -9.42 -12.39
N TYR A 98 -7.16 -8.85 -13.39
CA TYR A 98 -7.81 -8.13 -14.48
C TYR A 98 -8.48 -9.06 -15.50
N ILE A 99 -7.92 -10.26 -15.71
CA ILE A 99 -8.44 -11.25 -16.67
C ILE A 99 -9.58 -12.08 -16.05
N LEU A 100 -9.62 -12.24 -14.72
CA LEU A 100 -10.64 -12.99 -13.97
C LEU A 100 -11.94 -12.19 -13.79
#